data_AF-A0A7H9EL02-F1
#
_entry.id   AF-A0A7H9EL02-F1
#
_cell.length_a   1.000
_cell.length_b   1.000
_cell.length_c   1.000
_cell.angle_alpha   90.00
_cell.angle_beta   90.00
_cell.angle_gamma   90.00
#
_symmetry.space_group_name_H-M   'P 1'
#
loop_
_entity.id
_entity.type
_entity.pdbx_description
1 polymer ?
#
loop_
_entity_poly.entity_id
_entity_poly.type
_entity_poly.pdbx_seq_one_letter_code
_entity_poly.pdbx_strand_id
1 'polypeptide(L)' 'MLGDFYKEKEADAVWWVDDFNSVGKHLFSFDKRKIYNLFADYPYNMTAEEVAIFSKENPYWREFFQDRFVDKDGGDK' A
#
# COMPACT_ATOMS: atom_id res chain seq x y z
N MET A 1 16.61 5.44 -8.41
CA MET A 1 16.04 6.56 -9.18
C MET A 1 14.58 6.23 -9.25
N LEU A 2 13.72 7.15 -8.82
CA LEU A 2 12.29 6.88 -8.90
C LEU A 2 11.82 7.06 -10.34
N GLY A 3 10.95 6.17 -10.79
CA GLY A 3 10.21 6.34 -12.02
C GLY A 3 9.12 7.41 -11.89
N ASP A 4 8.34 7.55 -12.95
CA ASP A 4 7.15 8.39 -12.93
C ASP A 4 6.03 7.72 -12.13
N PHE A 5 5.21 8.52 -11.48
CA PHE A 5 4.01 8.02 -10.81
C PHE A 5 2.97 7.57 -11.84
N TYR A 6 2.41 6.38 -11.64
CA TYR A 6 1.37 5.82 -12.49
C TYR A 6 0.22 5.24 -11.67
N LYS A 7 -0.93 4.98 -12.31
CA LYS A 7 -2.04 4.26 -11.69
C LYS A 7 -2.27 2.94 -12.41
N GLU A 8 -2.69 1.91 -11.69
CA GLU A 8 -3.18 0.68 -12.31
C GLU A 8 -4.56 0.90 -12.94
N LYS A 9 -5.41 1.71 -12.29
CA LYS A 9 -6.71 2.15 -12.84
C LYS A 9 -6.86 3.66 -12.70
N GLU A 10 -7.40 4.31 -13.72
CA GLU A 10 -7.58 5.78 -13.75
C GLU A 10 -8.35 6.33 -12.53
N ALA A 11 -9.34 5.58 -12.04
CA ALA A 11 -10.19 5.98 -10.93
C ALA A 11 -9.56 5.82 -9.54
N ASP A 12 -8.41 5.13 -9.43
CA ASP A 12 -7.77 4.85 -8.15
C ASP A 12 -7.18 6.12 -7.52
N ALA A 13 -7.19 6.23 -6.20
CA ALA A 13 -6.47 7.28 -5.49
C ALA A 13 -4.97 6.95 -5.35
N VAL A 14 -4.62 5.65 -5.36
CA VAL A 14 -3.24 5.18 -5.22
C VAL A 14 -2.43 5.41 -6.51
N TRP A 15 -1.26 6.02 -6.35
CA TRP A 15 -0.21 6.12 -7.36
C TRP A 15 0.93 5.18 -7.02
N TRP A 16 1.35 4.35 -7.96
CA TRP A 16 2.53 3.50 -7.86
C TRP A 16 3.76 4.22 -8.40
N VAL A 17 4.94 3.83 -7.91
CA VAL A 17 6.21 4.33 -8.42
C VAL A 17 7.29 3.27 -8.26
N ASP A 18 8.12 3.09 -9.28
CA ASP A 18 9.23 2.13 -9.24
C ASP A 18 10.50 2.79 -8.69
N ASP A 19 11.30 2.05 -7.92
CA ASP A 19 12.66 2.45 -7.55
C ASP A 19 13.69 1.62 -8.31
N PHE A 20 14.23 2.17 -9.40
CA PHE A 20 15.20 1.48 -10.25
C PHE A 20 16.56 1.22 -9.57
N ASN A 21 16.79 1.75 -8.36
CA ASN A 21 18.04 1.50 -7.62
C ASN A 21 17.90 0.38 -6.57
N SER A 22 16.70 -0.14 -6.34
CA SER A 22 16.46 -1.10 -5.26
C SER A 22 15.61 -2.26 -5.73
N VAL A 23 15.99 -3.47 -5.33
CA VAL A 23 15.19 -4.68 -5.54
C VAL A 23 14.28 -4.90 -4.33
N GLY A 24 13.03 -5.33 -4.57
CA GLY A 24 12.11 -5.79 -3.53
C GLY A 24 11.28 -4.71 -2.85
N LYS A 25 11.37 -3.45 -3.28
CA LYS A 25 10.44 -2.39 -2.84
C LYS A 25 9.18 -2.42 -3.70
N HIS A 26 8.03 -2.15 -3.08
CA HIS A 26 6.78 -1.87 -3.78
C HIS A 26 6.28 -0.54 -3.24
N LEU A 27 6.49 0.52 -4.02
CA LEU A 27 6.29 1.89 -3.54
C LEU A 27 5.00 2.48 -4.09
N PHE A 28 4.28 3.19 -3.23
CA PHE A 28 3.05 3.87 -3.61
C PHE A 28 2.84 5.17 -2.83
N SER A 29 1.91 6.00 -3.28
CA SER A 29 1.58 7.30 -2.70
C SER A 29 0.12 7.67 -2.99
N PHE A 30 -0.50 8.45 -2.11
CA PHE A 30 -1.83 9.03 -2.38
C PHE A 30 -1.74 10.46 -2.95
N ASP A 31 -0.63 11.16 -2.72
CA ASP A 31 -0.46 12.58 -3.05
C ASP A 31 0.79 12.88 -3.92
N LYS A 32 1.55 11.85 -4.28
CA LYS A 32 2.83 11.90 -5.00
C LYS A 32 3.93 12.66 -4.24
N ARG A 33 3.78 12.83 -2.91
CA ARG A 33 4.77 13.46 -2.02
C ARG A 33 5.23 12.49 -0.94
N LYS A 34 4.30 11.89 -0.21
CA LYS A 34 4.59 10.85 0.78
C LYS A 34 4.61 9.49 0.10
N ILE A 35 5.76 8.82 0.11
CA ILE A 35 5.94 7.50 -0.48
C ILE A 35 5.97 6.46 0.62
N TYR A 36 5.11 5.46 0.50
CA TYR A 36 5.06 4.27 1.33
C TYR A 36 5.75 3.10 0.64
N ASN A 37 6.28 2.17 1.41
CA ASN A 37 6.66 0.84 0.97
C ASN A 37 5.63 -0.18 1.48
N LEU A 38 4.89 -0.80 0.57
CA LEU A 38 3.84 -1.79 0.84
C LEU A 38 4.23 -2.81 1.93
N PHE A 39 5.42 -3.37 1.85
CA PHE A 39 5.84 -4.42 2.78
C PHE A 39 6.09 -3.90 4.20
N ALA A 40 6.59 -2.67 4.32
CA ALA A 40 6.99 -2.08 5.59
C ALA A 40 5.87 -1.25 6.25
N ASP A 41 5.05 -0.58 5.45
CA ASP A 41 4.15 0.47 5.92
C ASP A 41 2.69 0.05 5.99
N TYR A 42 2.20 -0.80 5.08
CA TYR A 42 0.80 -1.19 5.06
C TYR A 42 0.51 -2.31 6.08
N PRO A 43 -0.49 -2.23 6.96
CA PRO A 43 -1.29 -1.06 7.29
C PRO A 43 -0.67 -0.20 8.42
N TYR A 44 0.38 -0.67 9.09
CA TYR A 44 0.83 -0.16 10.40
C TYR A 44 1.26 1.32 10.45
N ASN A 45 1.81 1.85 9.36
CA ASN A 45 2.34 3.23 9.30
C ASN A 45 1.43 4.19 8.52
N MET A 46 0.18 3.80 8.30
CA MET A 46 -0.81 4.53 7.52
C MET A 46 -1.98 4.97 8.40
N THR A 47 -2.69 6.01 7.98
CA THR A 47 -3.96 6.40 8.64
C THR A 47 -5.07 5.40 8.30
N ALA A 48 -6.10 5.32 9.14
CA ALA A 48 -7.23 4.43 8.89
C ALA A 48 -7.93 4.71 7.54
N GLU A 49 -8.01 5.98 7.13
CA GLU A 49 -8.54 6.38 5.84
C GLU A 49 -7.68 5.88 4.66
N GLU A 50 -6.36 6.09 4.73
CA GLU A 50 -5.43 5.58 3.71
C GLU A 50 -5.46 4.04 3.62
N VAL A 51 -5.55 3.35 4.77
CA VAL A 51 -5.68 1.89 4.80
C VAL A 51 -6.97 1.45 4.14
N ALA A 52 -8.10 2.11 4.42
CA ALA A 52 -9.39 1.79 3.82
C ALA A 52 -9.38 2.00 2.30
N ILE A 53 -8.83 3.12 1.82
CA ILE A 53 -8.69 3.41 0.39
C ILE A 53 -7.80 2.35 -0.28
N PHE A 54 -6.59 2.13 0.23
CA PHE A 54 -5.66 1.17 -0.34
C PHE A 54 -6.26 -0.24 -0.38
N SER A 55 -6.87 -0.69 0.71
CA SER A 55 -7.45 -2.04 0.81
C SER A 55 -8.60 -2.26 -0.17
N LYS A 56 -9.39 -1.21 -0.44
CA LYS A 56 -10.49 -1.24 -1.40
C LYS A 56 -9.98 -1.33 -2.83
N GLU A 57 -8.96 -0.55 -3.18
CA GLU A 57 -8.40 -0.50 -4.54
C GLU A 57 -7.52 -1.72 -4.85
N ASN A 58 -6.87 -2.27 -3.82
CA ASN A 58 -5.91 -3.37 -3.89
C ASN A 58 -6.35 -4.60 -3.05
N PRO A 59 -7.46 -5.25 -3.39
CA PRO A 59 -8.03 -6.33 -2.58
C PRO A 59 -7.08 -7.53 -2.44
N TYR A 60 -6.28 -7.83 -3.48
CA TYR A 60 -5.27 -8.88 -3.41
C TYR A 60 -4.26 -8.61 -2.28
N TRP A 61 -3.73 -7.40 -2.17
CA TRP A 61 -2.78 -7.05 -1.12
C TRP A 61 -3.42 -7.04 0.26
N ARG A 62 -4.69 -6.64 0.38
CA ARG A 62 -5.46 -6.73 1.62
C ARG A 62 -5.65 -8.16 2.10
N GLU A 63 -5.88 -9.10 1.18
CA GLU A 63 -6.01 -10.53 1.46
C GLU A 63 -4.65 -11.16 1.78
N PHE A 64 -3.62 -10.83 0.99
CA PHE A 64 -2.26 -11.31 1.19
C PHE A 64 -1.70 -10.95 2.57
N PHE A 65 -2.02 -9.74 3.06
CA PHE A 65 -1.62 -9.26 4.39
C PHE A 65 -2.75 -9.33 5.43
N GLN A 66 -3.72 -10.24 5.28
CA GLN A 66 -4.84 -10.35 6.22
C GLN A 66 -4.38 -10.62 7.66
N ASP A 67 -3.26 -11.32 7.84
CA ASP A 67 -2.61 -11.60 9.12
C ASP A 67 -2.19 -10.33 9.88
N ARG A 68 -2.03 -9.20 9.18
CA ARG A 68 -1.74 -7.90 9.80
C ARG A 68 -2.93 -7.33 10.56
N PHE A 69 -4.15 -7.69 10.15
CA PHE A 69 -5.41 -7.16 10.68
C PHE A 69 -6.05 -8.05 11.76
N VAL A 70 -5.72 -9.33 11.79
CA VAL A 70 -6.22 -10.26 12.81
C VAL A 70 -5.22 -10.41 13.96
N ASP A 71 -5.74 -10.57 15.16
CA ASP A 71 -5.01 -11.03 16.33
C ASP A 71 -4.65 -12.51 16.23
N LYS A 72 -3.64 -12.94 16.99
CA LYS A 72 -3.14 -14.33 16.98
C LYS A 72 -4.23 -15.37 17.31
N ASP A 73 -5.33 -14.94 17.90
CA ASP A 73 -6.47 -15.75 18.33
C ASP A 73 -7.72 -15.58 17.42
N GLY A 74 -7.59 -14.87 16.29
CA GLY A 74 -8.65 -14.73 15.28
C GLY A 74 -9.69 -13.63 15.52
N GLY A 75 -9.44 -12.70 16.46
CA GLY A 75 -10.19 -11.45 16.58
C GLY A 75 -9.63 -10.38 15.63
N ASP A 76 -10.45 -9.42 15.18
CA ASP A 76 -9.93 -8.22 14.50
C ASP A 76 -9.20 -7.32 15.54
N LYS A 77 -8.01 -6.82 15.19
CA LYS A 77 -7.22 -5.88 16.01
C LYS A 77 -7.87 -4.52 16.20
#